data_AF-A0A9E2L9J9-F1
#
_entry.id   AF-A0A9E2L9J9-F1
#
_cell.length_a   1.000
_cell.length_b   1.000
_cell.length_c   1.000
_cell.angle_alpha   90.00
_cell.angle_beta   90.00
_cell.angle_gamma   90.00
#
_symmetry.space_group_name_H-M   'P 1'
#
loop_
_entity.id
_entity.type
_entity.pdbx_description
1 polymer ?
#
loop_
_entity_poly.entity_id
_entity_poly.type
_entity_poly.pdbx_seq_one_letter_code
_entity_poly.pdbx_strand_id
1 'polypeptide(L)'
;VVEVRESLIDAVTALSGSGPAYYFLFTDLLIEAGIKAGLKKGIARKLAMATFIGAAESARTSNISMRDFVKRVASKGGTTEAALNVFKKKKLGYIVEQAVKAARKRSQGLNREWI
;
A
#
# COMPACT_ATOMS: atom_id res chain seq x y z
N VAL A 1 3.26 20.24 1.48
CA VAL A 1 2.11 20.29 0.55
C VAL A 1 2.65 20.06 -0.86
N VAL A 2 1.96 19.29 -1.70
CA VAL A 2 2.39 19.02 -3.08
C VAL A 2 1.41 19.74 -4.01
N GLU A 3 1.94 20.59 -4.89
CA GLU A 3 1.13 21.27 -5.91
C GLU A 3 0.98 20.39 -7.15
N VAL A 4 -0.24 20.30 -7.67
CA VAL A 4 -0.56 19.54 -8.88
C VAL A 4 -1.51 20.34 -9.76
N ARG A 5 -1.50 20.07 -11.07
CA ARG A 5 -2.47 20.66 -12.00
C ARG A 5 -3.87 20.15 -11.69
N GLU A 6 -4.88 21.03 -11.82
CA GLU A 6 -6.29 20.69 -11.61
C GLU A 6 -6.76 19.50 -12.46
N SER A 7 -6.25 19.35 -13.69
CA SER A 7 -6.52 18.20 -14.57
C SER A 7 -6.13 16.84 -13.98
N LEU A 8 -5.37 16.81 -12.88
CA LEU A 8 -4.95 15.61 -12.17
C LEU A 8 -5.78 15.33 -10.92
N ILE A 9 -6.82 16.11 -10.63
CA ILE A 9 -7.59 15.99 -9.38
C ILE A 9 -8.15 14.58 -9.17
N ASP A 10 -8.70 13.94 -10.22
CA ASP A 10 -9.20 12.57 -10.10
C ASP A 10 -8.10 11.55 -9.79
N ALA A 11 -6.88 11.78 -10.28
CA ALA A 11 -5.73 10.93 -9.99
C ALA A 11 -5.25 11.14 -8.55
N VAL A 12 -5.26 12.39 -8.06
CA VAL A 12 -4.98 12.71 -6.66
C VAL A 12 -6.03 12.07 -5.75
N THR A 13 -7.32 12.23 -6.03
CA THR A 13 -8.40 11.59 -5.27
C THR A 13 -8.22 10.07 -5.21
N ALA A 14 -7.95 9.42 -6.34
CA ALA A 14 -7.76 7.98 -6.40
C ALA A 14 -6.53 7.49 -5.62
N LEU A 15 -5.47 8.30 -5.53
CA LEU A 15 -4.22 7.96 -4.84
C LEU A 15 -4.22 8.36 -3.37
N SER A 16 -4.47 9.63 -3.04
CA SER A 16 -4.36 10.19 -1.69
C SER A 16 -5.70 10.33 -0.97
N GLY A 17 -6.79 10.60 -1.69
CA GLY A 17 -8.13 10.65 -1.09
C GLY A 17 -8.60 9.26 -0.65
N SER A 18 -8.48 8.28 -1.54
CA SER A 18 -8.78 6.87 -1.25
C SER A 18 -7.60 6.11 -0.63
N GLY A 19 -6.39 6.65 -0.71
CA GLY A 19 -5.14 6.04 -0.23
C GLY A 19 -5.17 5.50 1.21
N PRO A 20 -5.68 6.26 2.21
CA PRO A 20 -5.79 5.80 3.58
C PRO A 20 -6.56 4.48 3.73
N ALA A 21 -7.64 4.29 2.95
CA ALA A 21 -8.40 3.04 2.98
C ALA A 21 -7.58 1.85 2.49
N TYR A 22 -6.76 2.03 1.45
CA TYR A 22 -5.86 0.98 0.95
C TYR A 22 -4.83 0.57 2.01
N TYR A 23 -4.27 1.57 2.70
CA TYR A 23 -3.34 1.36 3.80
C TYR A 23 -4.00 0.60 4.96
N PHE A 24 -5.18 1.02 5.40
CA PHE A 24 -5.91 0.34 6.49
C PHE A 24 -6.26 -1.10 6.13
N LEU A 25 -6.75 -1.33 4.89
CA LEU A 25 -7.09 -2.66 4.42
C LEU A 25 -5.86 -3.59 4.38
N PHE A 26 -4.76 -3.15 3.76
CA PHE A 26 -3.55 -3.97 3.67
C PHE A 26 -2.98 -4.30 5.05
N THR A 27 -3.04 -3.32 5.94
CA THR A 27 -2.63 -3.46 7.33
C THR A 27 -3.48 -4.49 8.08
N ASP A 28 -4.81 -4.43 7.92
CA ASP A 28 -5.73 -5.38 8.55
C ASP A 28 -5.53 -6.82 8.02
N LEU A 29 -5.37 -6.97 6.71
CA LEU A 29 -5.03 -8.25 6.09
C LEU A 29 -3.71 -8.83 6.61
N LEU A 30 -2.71 -7.99 6.90
CA LEU A 30 -1.45 -8.42 7.49
C LEU A 30 -1.63 -8.88 8.95
N ILE A 31 -2.49 -8.19 9.73
CA ILE A 31 -2.85 -8.59 11.09
C ILE A 31 -3.53 -9.96 11.07
N GLU A 32 -4.52 -10.15 10.20
CA GLU A 32 -5.21 -11.43 10.04
C GLU A 32 -4.27 -12.56 9.64
N ALA A 33 -3.35 -12.29 8.70
CA ALA A 33 -2.34 -13.26 8.29
C ALA A 33 -1.43 -13.65 9.45
N GLY A 34 -1.00 -12.68 10.27
CA GLY A 34 -0.20 -12.93 11.47
C GLY A 34 -0.96 -13.78 12.51
N ILE A 35 -2.26 -13.55 12.67
CA ILE A 35 -3.11 -14.37 13.56
C ILE A 35 -3.20 -15.81 13.04
N LYS A 36 -3.45 -15.98 11.74
CA LYS A 36 -3.49 -17.30 11.08
C LYS A 36 -2.14 -18.02 11.17
N ALA A 37 -1.03 -17.28 11.25
CA ALA A 37 0.31 -17.81 11.49
C ALA A 37 0.61 -18.11 12.98
N GLY A 38 -0.36 -17.91 13.88
CA GLY A 38 -0.27 -18.31 15.29
C GLY A 38 -0.09 -17.15 16.29
N LEU A 39 -0.08 -15.89 15.85
CA LEU A 39 0.02 -14.75 16.77
C LEU A 39 -1.31 -14.47 17.49
N LYS A 40 -1.23 -14.07 18.75
CA LYS A 40 -2.37 -13.47 19.45
C LYS A 40 -2.78 -12.17 18.75
N LYS A 41 -4.09 -11.92 18.59
CA LYS A 41 -4.66 -10.73 17.93
C LYS A 41 -4.03 -9.41 18.37
N GLY A 42 -3.88 -9.21 19.68
CA GLY A 42 -3.27 -7.99 20.23
C GLY A 42 -1.80 -7.81 19.84
N ILE A 43 -1.04 -8.91 19.75
CA ILE A 43 0.37 -8.89 19.32
C ILE A 43 0.47 -8.64 17.82
N ALA A 44 -0.32 -9.34 17.00
CA ALA A 44 -0.36 -9.15 15.55
C ALA A 44 -0.67 -7.68 15.18
N ARG A 45 -1.65 -7.07 15.84
CA ARG A 45 -2.00 -5.65 15.65
C ARG A 45 -0.84 -4.72 16.00
N LYS A 46 -0.20 -4.91 17.15
CA LYS A 46 0.93 -4.08 17.59
C LYS A 46 2.11 -4.18 16.63
N LEU A 47 2.47 -5.40 16.24
CA LEU A 47 3.56 -5.64 15.29
C LEU A 47 3.28 -5.00 13.93
N ALA A 48 2.11 -5.24 13.35
CA ALA A 48 1.75 -4.64 12.07
C ALA A 48 1.81 -3.11 12.11
N MET A 49 1.29 -2.46 13.15
CA MET A 49 1.35 -0.99 13.28
C MET A 49 2.79 -0.50 13.35
N ALA A 50 3.59 -1.08 14.24
CA ALA A 50 4.98 -0.68 14.41
C ALA A 50 5.78 -0.87 13.11
N THR A 51 5.55 -1.96 12.38
CA THR A 51 6.17 -2.22 11.07
C THR A 51 5.84 -1.13 10.07
N PHE A 52 4.57 -0.77 9.88
CA PHE A 52 4.19 0.25 8.90
C PHE A 52 4.66 1.65 9.28
N ILE A 53 4.57 2.03 10.56
CA ILE A 53 5.08 3.32 11.05
C ILE A 53 6.59 3.42 10.81
N GLY A 54 7.36 2.39 11.23
CA GLY A 54 8.81 2.38 11.06
C GLY A 54 9.24 2.38 9.59
N ALA A 55 8.53 1.65 8.73
CA ALA A 55 8.80 1.63 7.30
C ALA A 55 8.49 2.98 6.63
N ALA A 56 7.35 3.60 6.96
CA ALA A 56 6.97 4.90 6.44
C ALA A 56 7.96 5.98 6.89
N GLU A 57 8.39 5.97 8.15
CA GLU A 57 9.36 6.92 8.69
C GLU A 57 10.75 6.76 8.06
N SER A 58 11.19 5.52 7.86
CA SER A 58 12.44 5.22 7.14
C SER A 58 12.39 5.73 5.70
N ALA A 59 11.27 5.52 5.00
CA ALA A 59 11.08 6.00 3.64
C ALA A 59 11.01 7.53 3.56
N ARG A 60 10.36 8.18 4.54
CA ARG A 60 10.21 9.65 4.62
C ARG A 60 11.55 10.37 4.77
N THR A 61 12.52 9.74 5.44
CA THR A 61 13.81 10.34 5.81
C THR A 61 14.96 9.93 4.89
N SER A 62 14.70 9.15 3.84
CA SER A 62 15.72 8.64 2.92
C SER A 62 15.47 9.09 1.49
N ASN A 63 16.54 9.20 0.70
CA ASN A 63 16.50 9.56 -0.71
C ASN A 63 16.51 8.35 -1.66
N ILE A 64 16.45 7.12 -1.14
CA ILE A 64 16.44 5.92 -1.98
C ILE A 64 15.02 5.58 -2.45
N SER A 65 14.91 4.87 -3.56
CA SER A 65 13.60 4.46 -4.08
C SER A 65 12.93 3.41 -3.19
N MET A 66 11.59 3.35 -3.21
CA MET A 66 10.83 2.29 -2.53
C MET A 66 11.24 0.88 -3.01
N ARG A 67 11.65 0.75 -4.28
CA ARG A 67 12.17 -0.52 -4.82
C ARG A 67 13.49 -0.91 -4.15
N ASP A 68 14.33 0.05 -3.83
CA ASP A 68 15.60 -0.21 -3.15
C ASP A 68 15.40 -0.51 -1.66
N PHE A 69 14.41 0.12 -1.00
CA PHE A 69 13.98 -0.31 0.34
C PHE A 69 13.56 -1.79 0.36
N VAL A 70 12.74 -2.21 -0.61
CA VAL A 70 12.33 -3.62 -0.73
C VAL A 70 13.55 -4.53 -0.91
N LYS A 71 14.51 -4.17 -1.77
CA LYS A 71 15.75 -4.95 -1.95
C LYS A 71 16.62 -5.01 -0.69
N ARG A 72 16.71 -3.91 0.07
CA ARG A 72 17.50 -3.87 1.32
C ARG A 72 16.93 -4.77 2.41
N VAL A 73 15.60 -4.89 2.48
CA VAL A 73 14.92 -5.76 3.45
C VAL A 73 14.86 -7.21 2.97
N ALA A 74 14.87 -7.46 1.67
CA ALA A 74 14.84 -8.80 1.09
C ALA A 74 16.25 -9.36 0.87
N SER A 75 16.69 -10.24 1.77
CA SER A 75 17.88 -11.06 1.53
C SER A 75 17.59 -12.19 0.52
N LYS A 76 18.57 -12.52 -0.32
CA LYS A 76 18.50 -13.65 -1.26
C LYS A 76 18.26 -14.96 -0.50
N GLY A 77 17.24 -15.73 -0.88
CA GLY A 77 16.82 -16.96 -0.21
C GLY A 77 16.09 -16.74 1.13
N GLY A 78 15.84 -15.49 1.52
CA GLY A 78 15.22 -15.14 2.80
C GLY A 78 13.69 -15.24 2.82
N THR A 79 13.12 -15.10 4.01
CA THR A 79 11.67 -15.13 4.25
C THR A 79 10.92 -14.01 3.50
N THR A 80 11.50 -12.81 3.44
CA THR A 80 10.95 -11.68 2.69
C THR A 80 10.88 -11.97 1.19
N GLU A 81 11.92 -12.58 0.61
CA GLU A 81 11.94 -12.94 -0.81
C GLU A 81 10.84 -13.95 -1.15
N ALA A 82 10.63 -14.96 -0.29
CA ALA A 82 9.55 -15.93 -0.45
C ALA A 82 8.16 -15.25 -0.49
N ALA A 83 7.89 -14.31 0.42
CA ALA A 83 6.63 -13.56 0.43
C ALA A 83 6.47 -12.66 -0.82
N LEU A 84 7.52 -11.95 -1.23
CA LEU A 84 7.51 -11.10 -2.43
C LEU A 84 7.27 -11.92 -3.71
N ASN A 85 7.81 -13.13 -3.79
CA ASN A 85 7.56 -14.04 -4.91
C ASN A 85 6.09 -14.45 -5.00
N VAL A 86 5.41 -14.65 -3.87
CA VAL A 86 3.96 -14.89 -3.84
C VAL A 86 3.20 -13.67 -4.35
N PHE A 87 3.52 -12.46 -3.85
CA PHE A 87 2.87 -11.23 -4.32
C PHE A 87 3.06 -11.02 -5.83
N LYS A 88 4.26 -11.29 -6.35
CA LYS A 88 4.56 -11.23 -7.79
C LYS A 88 3.73 -12.26 -8.58
N LYS A 89 3.72 -13.52 -8.15
CA LYS A 89 2.95 -14.60 -8.81
C LYS A 89 1.45 -14.32 -8.82
N LYS A 90 0.93 -13.72 -7.74
CA LYS A 90 -0.47 -13.31 -7.59
C LYS A 90 -0.77 -11.95 -8.22
N LYS A 91 0.22 -11.34 -8.91
CA LYS A 91 0.09 -10.09 -9.67
C LYS A 91 -0.40 -8.92 -8.81
N LEU A 92 0.10 -8.77 -7.58
CA LEU A 92 -0.28 -7.68 -6.68
C LEU A 92 -0.15 -6.30 -7.34
N GLY A 93 0.92 -6.06 -8.11
CA GLY A 93 1.10 -4.80 -8.84
C GLY A 93 -0.03 -4.49 -9.83
N TYR A 94 -0.52 -5.50 -10.55
CA TYR A 94 -1.66 -5.35 -11.45
C TYR A 94 -2.96 -5.06 -10.67
N ILE A 95 -3.19 -5.76 -9.55
CA ILE A 95 -4.36 -5.55 -8.70
C ILE A 95 -4.41 -4.10 -8.20
N VAL A 96 -3.29 -3.57 -7.70
CA VAL A 96 -3.19 -2.19 -7.22
C VAL A 96 -3.44 -1.19 -8.35
N GLU A 97 -2.88 -1.42 -9.54
CA GLU A 97 -3.12 -0.58 -10.71
C GLU A 97 -4.61 -0.53 -11.09
N GLN A 98 -5.29 -1.68 -11.10
CA GLN A 98 -6.73 -1.73 -11.40
C GLN A 98 -7.57 -1.05 -10.33
N ALA A 99 -7.22 -1.19 -9.04
CA ALA A 99 -7.92 -0.52 -7.95
C ALA A 99 -7.86 1.01 -8.07
N VAL A 100 -6.66 1.55 -8.34
CA VAL A 100 -6.48 3.00 -8.55
C VAL A 100 -7.20 3.49 -9.81
N LYS A 101 -7.16 2.72 -10.90
CA LYS A 101 -7.93 3.03 -12.12
C LYS A 101 -9.43 3.07 -11.87
N ALA A 102 -9.97 2.12 -11.10
CA ALA A 102 -11.38 2.08 -10.75
C ALA A 102 -11.79 3.30 -9.91
N ALA A 103 -11.01 3.65 -8.89
CA ALA A 103 -11.25 4.85 -8.07
C ALA A 103 -11.22 6.13 -8.91
N ARG A 104 -10.23 6.27 -9.79
CA ARG A 104 -10.13 7.41 -10.71
C ARG A 104 -11.34 7.50 -11.65
N LYS A 105 -11.74 6.38 -12.25
CA LYS A 105 -12.92 6.33 -13.14
C LYS A 105 -14.19 6.72 -12.39
N ARG A 106 -14.35 6.32 -11.13
CA ARG A 106 -15.51 6.73 -10.32
C ARG A 106 -15.47 8.23 -10.00
N SER A 107 -14.32 8.77 -9.62
CA SER A 107 -14.14 10.22 -9.41
C SER A 107 -14.58 11.04 -10.63
N GLN A 108 -14.16 10.61 -11.82
CA GLN A 108 -14.56 11.23 -13.09
C GLN A 108 -16.06 11.10 -13.42
N GLY A 109 -16.70 10.02 -12.94
CA GLY A 109 -18.14 9.81 -13.10
C GLY A 109 -18.94 10.73 -12.19
N LEU A 110 -18.52 10.85 -10.93
CA LEU A 110 -19.12 11.76 -9.96
C LEU A 110 -19.08 13.19 -10.48
N ASN A 111 -17.92 13.72 -10.87
CA ASN A 111 -17.82 15.09 -11.39
C ASN A 111 -18.72 15.39 -12.60
N ARG A 112 -19.14 14.35 -13.36
CA ARG A 112 -20.07 14.50 -14.49
C ARG A 112 -21.54 14.35 -14.11
N GLU A 113 -21.86 13.80 -12.95
CA GLU A 113 -23.23 13.74 -12.41
C GLU A 113 -23.64 15.06 -11.74
N TRP A 114 -22.67 15.91 -11.37
CA TRP A 114 -22.88 17.20 -10.68
C TRP A 114 -22.75 18.43 -11.60
N ILE A 115 -22.53 18.24 -12.91
CA ILE A 115 -22.51 19.27 -13.97
C ILE A 115 -23.65 18.96 -14.93
#